data_AF-A0A255S4C2-F1
#
_entry.id   AF-A0A255S4C2-F1
#
_cell.length_a   1.000
_cell.length_b   1.000
_cell.length_c   1.000
_cell.angle_alpha   90.00
_cell.angle_beta   90.00
_cell.angle_gamma   90.00
#
_symmetry.space_group_name_H-M   'P 1'
#
loop_
_entity.id
_entity.type
_entity.pdbx_description
1 polymer ?
#
loop_
_entity_poly.entity_id
_entity_poly.type
_entity_poly.pdbx_seq_one_letter_code
_entity_poly.pdbx_strand_id
1 'polypeptide(L)'
;MTFTATQEGNEASTRAILSGTNIHWESKDKISLLYSSENKQFTLTDGAGSTSGKFSGEALESGPYTAVYPYQSTASLSGNDVTNVTLPATQTATANSFDKVAALMMAKSDNTTLEFKNAVGYVKVIPKFACSKIVLKAAGASEYLAGKCTLLYDTNSNKPSIAFTSEQSTSITLSGTITANTAYYIAVPAVTLSAGWSISFTDTTGDVYTRTGSKEIEFKRNTIINLGEFSRTDNNLKLTLTQNGNVSADKQVDMGVFTIDKKNID
;
A
#
# COMPACT_ATOMS: atom_id res chain seq x y z
N MET A 1 13.02 12.27 25.55
CA MET A 1 13.72 12.87 24.40
C MET A 1 12.70 13.24 23.33
N THR A 2 13.00 14.23 22.50
CA THR A 2 12.12 14.66 21.39
C THR A 2 12.91 14.68 20.10
N PHE A 3 12.33 14.12 19.05
CA PHE A 3 12.87 14.10 17.70
C PHE A 3 12.02 14.96 16.77
N THR A 4 12.67 15.69 15.88
CA THR A 4 12.01 16.31 14.72
C THR A 4 12.01 15.29 13.59
N ALA A 5 10.83 14.93 13.08
CA ALA A 5 10.68 13.97 12.01
C ALA A 5 10.11 14.65 10.76
N THR A 6 10.80 14.52 9.62
CA THR A 6 10.33 14.97 8.32
C THR A 6 9.98 13.78 7.44
N GLN A 7 9.04 13.98 6.54
CA GLN A 7 8.67 12.99 5.54
C GLN A 7 9.27 13.33 4.18
N GLU A 8 9.71 12.31 3.45
CA GLU A 8 10.15 12.44 2.07
C GLU A 8 9.03 12.95 1.18
N GLY A 9 9.32 14.02 0.44
CA GLY A 9 8.44 14.50 -0.63
C GLY A 9 8.49 13.60 -1.86
N ASN A 10 7.45 13.63 -2.68
CA ASN A 10 7.43 12.89 -3.94
C ASN A 10 8.43 13.51 -4.95
N GLU A 11 9.35 12.71 -5.51
CA GLU A 11 10.36 13.17 -6.49
C GLU A 11 9.74 13.75 -7.78
N ALA A 12 8.45 13.51 -8.06
CA ALA A 12 7.72 14.10 -9.19
C ALA A 12 7.23 15.56 -8.97
N SER A 13 7.53 16.19 -7.83
CA SER A 13 6.83 17.40 -7.34
C SER A 13 7.61 18.72 -7.48
N THR A 14 8.13 19.07 -8.67
CA THR A 14 8.68 20.43 -8.91
C THR A 14 7.66 21.42 -9.46
N ARG A 15 6.39 21.07 -9.67
CA ARG A 15 5.36 22.03 -10.13
C ARG A 15 3.98 21.73 -9.54
N ALA A 16 3.46 22.70 -8.78
CA ALA A 16 2.10 22.79 -8.26
C ALA A 16 1.65 21.71 -7.26
N ILE A 17 1.20 22.22 -6.11
CA ILE A 17 0.64 21.50 -4.97
C ILE A 17 -0.48 20.58 -5.44
N LEU A 18 -0.26 19.27 -5.43
CA LEU A 18 -1.32 18.27 -5.46
C LEU A 18 -1.82 18.07 -4.03
N SER A 19 -2.99 18.62 -3.73
CA SER A 19 -3.81 18.20 -2.60
C SER A 19 -3.99 16.67 -2.66
N GLY A 20 -3.25 15.93 -1.83
CA GLY A 20 -3.44 14.48 -1.65
C GLY A 20 -2.21 13.58 -1.75
N THR A 21 -0.98 14.09 -1.87
CA THR A 21 0.23 13.23 -1.95
C THR A 21 1.27 13.45 -0.85
N ASN A 22 1.14 14.50 -0.05
CA ASN A 22 1.94 14.62 1.16
C ASN A 22 1.33 13.70 2.21
N ILE A 23 2.07 12.66 2.60
CA ILE A 23 1.77 11.95 3.83
C ILE A 23 1.96 13.00 4.94
N HIS A 24 0.87 13.37 5.57
CA HIS A 24 0.89 14.28 6.71
C HIS A 24 0.96 13.44 7.97
N TRP A 25 1.76 13.87 8.94
CA TRP A 25 1.67 13.33 10.28
C TRP A 25 0.29 13.62 10.85
N GLU A 26 -0.30 12.66 11.54
CA GLU A 26 -1.58 12.81 12.20
C GLU A 26 -1.47 12.64 13.70
N SER A 27 -2.44 13.22 14.42
CA SER A 27 -2.47 13.15 15.87
C SER A 27 -2.37 11.70 16.33
N LYS A 28 -1.47 11.43 17.29
CA LYS A 28 -1.19 10.11 17.87
C LYS A 28 -0.50 9.13 16.94
N ASP A 29 0.03 9.56 15.79
CA ASP A 29 0.97 8.77 15.02
C ASP A 29 2.14 8.32 15.91
N LYS A 30 2.63 7.12 15.66
CA LYS A 30 3.68 6.49 16.45
C LYS A 30 4.77 5.94 15.56
N ILE A 31 6.01 6.05 16.04
CA ILE A 31 7.19 5.46 15.41
C ILE A 31 7.87 4.49 16.37
N SER A 32 8.54 3.49 15.82
CA SER A 32 9.56 2.71 16.52
C SER A 32 10.87 3.46 16.44
N LEU A 33 11.49 3.74 17.59
CA LEU A 33 12.87 4.22 17.68
C LEU A 33 13.74 3.06 18.17
N LEU A 34 14.61 2.57 17.29
CA LEU A 34 15.48 1.44 17.55
C LEU A 34 16.92 1.91 17.77
N TYR A 35 17.48 1.53 18.92
CA TYR A 35 18.85 1.85 19.34
C TYR A 35 19.29 0.84 20.40
N SER A 36 20.58 0.47 20.48
CA SER A 36 21.12 -0.40 21.54
C SER A 36 20.28 -1.67 21.84
N SER A 37 19.75 -2.32 20.80
CA SER A 37 18.84 -3.49 20.88
C SER A 37 17.45 -3.23 21.49
N GLU A 38 17.10 -1.98 21.76
CA GLU A 38 15.77 -1.54 22.20
C GLU A 38 14.88 -1.16 21.00
N ASN A 39 13.56 -1.26 21.20
CA ASN A 39 12.54 -0.70 20.32
C ASN A 39 11.57 0.11 21.19
N LYS A 40 11.75 1.44 21.20
CA LYS A 40 10.91 2.34 21.99
C LYS A 40 9.84 2.99 21.14
N GLN A 41 8.62 3.04 21.64
CA GLN A 41 7.53 3.75 21.00
C GLN A 41 7.67 5.25 21.25
N PHE A 42 7.67 6.04 20.19
CA PHE A 42 7.59 7.50 20.25
C PHE A 42 6.27 7.96 19.63
N THR A 43 5.63 8.96 20.22
CA THR A 43 4.31 9.45 19.77
C THR A 43 4.43 10.89 19.28
N LEU A 44 3.68 11.23 18.23
CA LEU A 44 3.58 12.59 17.74
C LEU A 44 3.00 13.51 18.82
N THR A 45 3.72 14.57 19.15
CA THR A 45 3.35 15.59 20.14
C THR A 45 3.12 16.97 19.52
N ASP A 46 3.64 17.22 18.31
CA ASP A 46 3.50 18.50 17.60
C ASP A 46 3.59 18.29 16.08
N GLY A 47 2.98 19.16 15.27
CA GLY A 47 3.04 19.10 13.81
C GLY A 47 2.02 18.17 13.12
N ALA A 48 0.90 17.84 13.78
CA ALA A 48 -0.21 17.14 13.13
C ALA A 48 -0.76 17.97 11.95
N GLY A 49 -1.07 17.32 10.83
CA GLY A 49 -1.44 17.94 9.56
C GLY A 49 -0.27 18.46 8.74
N SER A 50 0.98 18.24 9.17
CA SER A 50 2.20 18.71 8.50
C SER A 50 3.09 17.54 8.06
N THR A 51 3.99 17.79 7.11
CA THR A 51 5.05 16.85 6.70
C THR A 51 6.25 16.85 7.65
N SER A 52 6.25 17.75 8.65
CA SER A 52 7.23 17.82 9.72
C SER A 52 6.51 17.79 11.07
N GLY A 53 7.00 16.99 12.00
CA GLY A 53 6.39 16.80 13.31
C GLY A 53 7.41 16.52 14.39
N LYS A 54 7.01 16.67 15.66
CA LYS A 54 7.84 16.30 16.80
C LYS A 54 7.31 15.03 17.44
N PHE A 55 8.19 14.07 17.64
CA PHE A 55 7.90 12.80 18.28
C PHE A 55 8.63 12.73 19.62
N SER A 56 7.90 12.40 20.68
CA SER A 56 8.47 12.33 22.03
C SER A 56 8.27 10.94 22.64
N GLY A 57 9.24 10.54 23.46
CA GLY A 57 9.32 9.24 24.11
C GLY A 57 10.57 9.10 24.97
N GLU A 58 10.73 7.94 25.58
CA GLU A 58 11.91 7.61 26.39
C GLU A 58 13.01 7.00 25.51
N ALA A 59 14.20 7.59 25.53
CA ALA A 59 15.39 7.07 24.85
C ALA A 59 16.66 7.50 25.57
N LEU A 60 17.77 6.79 25.31
CA LEU A 60 19.11 7.24 25.70
C LEU A 60 19.49 8.49 24.91
N GLU A 61 20.29 9.38 25.49
CA GLU A 61 20.71 10.63 24.80
C GLU A 61 21.79 10.41 23.73
N SER A 62 22.51 9.28 23.79
CA SER A 62 23.58 8.92 22.87
C SER A 62 23.16 7.79 21.95
N GLY A 63 23.24 8.01 20.64
CA GLY A 63 23.10 6.95 19.66
C GLY A 63 23.41 7.43 18.23
N PRO A 64 23.71 6.50 17.31
CA PRO A 64 22.96 6.40 16.09
C PRO A 64 21.55 5.84 16.40
N TYR A 65 20.53 6.43 15.80
CA TYR A 65 19.13 6.03 15.89
C TYR A 65 18.65 5.52 14.55
N THR A 66 17.85 4.45 14.57
CA THR A 66 17.08 4.01 13.42
C THR A 66 15.60 4.10 13.77
N ALA A 67 14.80 4.76 12.95
CA ALA A 67 13.37 4.91 13.19
C ALA A 67 12.54 4.25 12.09
N VAL A 68 11.42 3.65 12.47
CA VAL A 68 10.44 3.05 11.55
C VAL A 68 9.06 3.62 11.84
N TYR A 69 8.36 4.01 10.78
CA TYR A 69 6.96 4.39 10.83
C TYR A 69 6.13 3.42 9.98
N PRO A 70 4.90 3.08 10.39
CA PRO A 70 4.35 3.26 11.74
C PRO A 70 5.10 2.41 12.78
N TYR A 71 4.78 2.60 14.06
CA TYR A 71 5.31 1.78 15.16
C TYR A 71 5.05 0.29 14.93
N GLN A 72 6.11 -0.51 15.03
CA GLN A 72 6.13 -1.96 14.85
C GLN A 72 6.67 -2.58 16.14
N SER A 73 5.79 -3.14 16.97
CA SER A 73 6.17 -3.62 18.32
C SER A 73 7.19 -4.75 18.32
N THR A 74 7.24 -5.54 17.24
CA THR A 74 8.20 -6.64 17.07
C THR A 74 9.48 -6.24 16.33
N ALA A 75 9.57 -5.02 15.81
CA ALA A 75 10.71 -4.60 15.01
C ALA A 75 12.02 -4.66 15.81
N SER A 76 13.10 -5.06 15.15
CA SER A 76 14.42 -5.23 15.77
C SER A 76 15.52 -4.74 14.83
N LEU A 77 16.51 -4.03 15.38
CA LEU A 77 17.65 -3.55 14.60
C LEU A 77 18.65 -4.68 14.38
N SER A 78 19.07 -4.89 13.13
CA SER A 78 20.08 -5.87 12.72
C SER A 78 21.08 -5.20 11.78
N GLY A 79 22.17 -4.69 12.33
CA GLY A 79 23.12 -3.87 11.57
C GLY A 79 22.46 -2.59 11.07
N ASN A 80 22.38 -2.41 9.75
CA ASN A 80 21.71 -1.25 9.15
C ASN A 80 20.21 -1.44 8.95
N ASP A 81 19.74 -2.69 8.99
CA ASP A 81 18.40 -3.09 8.59
C ASP A 81 17.48 -3.27 9.82
N VAL A 82 16.17 -3.25 9.59
CA VAL A 82 15.18 -3.51 10.64
C VAL A 82 14.36 -4.74 10.27
N THR A 83 14.47 -5.78 11.08
CA THR A 83 13.77 -7.06 10.92
C THR A 83 12.45 -7.07 11.67
N ASN A 84 11.62 -8.09 11.42
CA ASN A 84 10.34 -8.32 12.10
C ASN A 84 9.34 -7.16 11.94
N VAL A 85 9.38 -6.50 10.78
CA VAL A 85 8.40 -5.53 10.32
C VAL A 85 7.31 -6.26 9.54
N THR A 86 6.10 -5.71 9.47
CA THR A 86 5.02 -6.27 8.64
C THR A 86 4.47 -5.20 7.70
N LEU A 87 4.44 -5.51 6.40
CA LEU A 87 3.56 -4.82 5.45
C LEU A 87 2.25 -5.60 5.39
N PRO A 88 1.12 -5.06 5.89
CA PRO A 88 -0.09 -5.84 6.03
C PRO A 88 -0.72 -6.22 4.68
N ALA A 89 -1.11 -7.50 4.56
CA ALA A 89 -1.82 -8.02 3.39
C ALA A 89 -3.27 -7.55 3.33
N THR A 90 -3.85 -7.14 4.47
CA THR A 90 -5.14 -6.45 4.52
C THR A 90 -4.92 -5.03 4.99
N GLN A 91 -5.32 -4.08 4.16
CA GLN A 91 -5.23 -2.65 4.40
C GLN A 91 -6.66 -2.08 4.52
N THR A 92 -6.80 -1.04 5.32
CA THR A 92 -8.04 -0.31 5.52
C THR A 92 -8.27 0.63 4.35
N ALA A 93 -9.45 0.56 3.74
CA ALA A 93 -9.85 1.48 2.70
C ALA A 93 -10.12 2.88 3.30
N THR A 94 -9.23 3.83 3.04
CA THR A 94 -9.38 5.22 3.48
C THR A 94 -9.78 6.10 2.30
N ALA A 95 -10.90 6.81 2.42
CA ALA A 95 -11.36 7.71 1.36
C ALA A 95 -10.31 8.79 1.02
N ASN A 96 -9.97 8.91 -0.26
CA ASN A 96 -8.97 9.84 -0.80
C ASN A 96 -7.57 9.69 -0.17
N SER A 97 -7.27 8.53 0.43
CA SER A 97 -6.02 8.29 1.14
C SER A 97 -5.66 6.79 1.16
N PHE A 98 -4.62 6.44 1.90
CA PHE A 98 -4.13 5.07 2.11
C PHE A 98 -4.33 4.66 3.57
N ASP A 99 -4.07 3.38 3.85
CA ASP A 99 -3.95 2.91 5.23
C ASP A 99 -2.60 3.31 5.84
N LYS A 100 -2.63 4.09 6.92
CA LYS A 100 -1.44 4.50 7.65
C LYS A 100 -0.66 3.33 8.21
N VAL A 101 -1.32 2.23 8.58
CA VAL A 101 -0.61 1.06 9.12
C VAL A 101 0.27 0.37 8.07
N ALA A 102 0.05 0.67 6.78
CA ALA A 102 0.81 0.14 5.65
C ALA A 102 1.81 1.15 5.05
N ALA A 103 1.84 2.40 5.53
CA ALA A 103 2.71 3.46 5.05
C ALA A 103 4.14 3.31 5.62
N LEU A 104 4.80 2.19 5.32
CA LEU A 104 6.13 1.89 5.87
C LEU A 104 7.16 2.92 5.42
N MET A 105 7.84 3.52 6.39
CA MET A 105 8.96 4.43 6.20
C MET A 105 10.09 4.12 7.17
N MET A 106 11.30 4.52 6.82
CA MET A 106 12.49 4.34 7.65
C MET A 106 13.37 5.59 7.64
N ALA A 107 14.01 5.89 8.77
CA ALA A 107 15.01 6.93 8.92
C ALA A 107 16.22 6.40 9.69
N LYS A 108 17.41 6.91 9.40
CA LYS A 108 18.62 6.75 10.22
C LYS A 108 19.19 8.12 10.54
N SER A 109 19.69 8.31 11.75
CA SER A 109 20.27 9.59 12.17
C SER A 109 21.20 9.42 13.35
N ASP A 110 22.25 10.24 13.40
CA ASP A 110 23.14 10.36 14.57
C ASP A 110 22.71 11.48 15.53
N ASN A 111 21.54 12.09 15.29
CA ASN A 111 21.02 13.18 16.10
C ASN A 111 19.48 13.10 16.22
N THR A 112 18.87 14.14 16.79
CA THR A 112 17.42 14.20 17.05
C THR A 112 16.57 14.59 15.83
N THR A 113 17.13 14.53 14.61
CA THR A 113 16.42 14.80 13.35
C THR A 113 16.28 13.51 12.57
N LEU A 114 15.05 13.09 12.28
CA LEU A 114 14.71 11.88 11.56
C LEU A 114 14.15 12.25 10.18
N GLU A 115 14.89 11.94 9.13
CA GLU A 115 14.41 12.12 7.76
C GLU A 115 13.82 10.80 7.25
N PHE A 116 12.50 10.64 7.36
CA PHE A 116 11.83 9.43 6.91
C PHE A 116 11.81 9.35 5.40
N LYS A 117 12.17 8.18 4.89
CA LYS A 117 12.08 7.81 3.47
C LYS A 117 11.07 6.69 3.32
N ASN A 118 10.23 6.76 2.29
CA ASN A 118 9.21 5.74 2.03
C ASN A 118 9.84 4.39 1.66
N ALA A 119 9.37 3.30 2.24
CA ALA A 119 9.71 1.95 1.79
C ALA A 119 8.69 1.39 0.78
N VAL A 120 7.51 2.00 0.72
CA VAL A 120 6.39 1.63 -0.17
C VAL A 120 6.15 2.67 -1.27
N GLY A 121 5.49 2.24 -2.34
CA GLY A 121 4.76 3.09 -3.27
C GLY A 121 3.25 2.92 -3.10
N TYR A 122 2.46 3.61 -3.92
CA TYR A 122 1.00 3.56 -3.84
C TYR A 122 0.36 3.28 -5.20
N VAL A 123 -0.66 2.41 -5.18
CA VAL A 123 -1.52 2.16 -6.35
C VAL A 123 -2.83 2.89 -6.14
N LYS A 124 -3.13 3.87 -7.00
CA LYS A 124 -4.37 4.65 -6.98
C LYS A 124 -5.44 3.99 -7.85
N VAL A 125 -6.64 3.86 -7.30
CA VAL A 125 -7.84 3.33 -7.97
C VAL A 125 -9.06 4.18 -7.66
N ILE A 126 -9.99 4.28 -8.60
CA ILE A 126 -11.26 5.00 -8.43
C ILE A 126 -12.43 4.10 -8.87
N PRO A 127 -13.07 3.34 -7.98
CA PRO A 127 -14.27 2.59 -8.32
C PRO A 127 -15.44 3.53 -8.64
N LYS A 128 -16.24 3.22 -9.65
CA LYS A 128 -17.47 3.95 -10.04
C LYS A 128 -18.74 3.33 -9.48
N PHE A 129 -18.58 2.36 -8.59
CA PHE A 129 -19.64 1.68 -7.86
C PHE A 129 -19.15 1.42 -6.44
N ALA A 130 -20.05 1.21 -5.49
CA ALA A 130 -19.68 0.84 -4.14
C ALA A 130 -19.15 -0.60 -4.11
N CYS A 131 -18.10 -0.85 -3.35
CA CYS A 131 -17.54 -2.18 -3.15
C CYS A 131 -17.25 -2.48 -1.68
N SER A 132 -17.24 -3.76 -1.34
CA SER A 132 -16.87 -4.25 -0.01
C SER A 132 -15.37 -4.51 0.09
N LYS A 133 -14.71 -4.73 -1.05
CA LYS A 133 -13.30 -5.14 -1.11
C LYS A 133 -12.66 -4.78 -2.45
N ILE A 134 -11.38 -4.42 -2.42
CA ILE A 134 -10.51 -4.36 -3.61
C ILE A 134 -9.32 -5.28 -3.38
N VAL A 135 -8.94 -6.11 -4.34
CA VAL A 135 -7.78 -7.02 -4.22
C VAL A 135 -6.83 -6.82 -5.39
N LEU A 136 -5.60 -6.41 -5.11
CA LEU A 136 -4.47 -6.46 -6.04
C LEU A 136 -3.76 -7.79 -5.86
N LYS A 137 -3.51 -8.53 -6.95
CA LYS A 137 -2.91 -9.86 -6.91
C LYS A 137 -1.87 -10.03 -8.01
N ALA A 138 -0.71 -10.55 -7.63
CA ALA A 138 0.36 -10.91 -8.54
C ALA A 138 0.04 -12.20 -9.33
N ALA A 139 0.70 -12.37 -10.47
CA ALA A 139 0.59 -13.60 -11.26
C ALA A 139 1.57 -14.67 -10.77
N GLY A 140 2.79 -14.26 -10.43
CA GLY A 140 3.85 -15.15 -9.99
C GLY A 140 3.70 -15.56 -8.52
N ALA A 141 3.98 -16.83 -8.23
CA ALA A 141 3.93 -17.37 -6.87
C ALA A 141 4.98 -16.77 -5.92
N SER A 142 6.05 -16.18 -6.48
CA SER A 142 7.14 -15.54 -5.73
C SER A 142 7.16 -14.01 -5.87
N GLU A 143 6.09 -13.42 -6.42
CA GLU A 143 5.90 -11.97 -6.55
C GLU A 143 5.15 -11.45 -5.32
N TYR A 144 5.87 -11.39 -4.20
CA TYR A 144 5.27 -11.05 -2.91
C TYR A 144 4.95 -9.55 -2.82
N LEU A 145 3.76 -9.27 -2.31
CA LEU A 145 3.21 -7.93 -2.14
C LEU A 145 3.05 -7.53 -0.67
N ALA A 146 2.98 -8.49 0.26
CA ALA A 146 2.78 -8.23 1.68
C ALA A 146 3.29 -9.37 2.54
N GLY A 147 3.36 -9.16 3.86
CA GLY A 147 3.80 -10.14 4.84
C GLY A 147 4.86 -9.60 5.78
N LYS A 148 5.48 -10.51 6.55
CA LYS A 148 6.64 -10.17 7.38
C LYS A 148 7.85 -9.89 6.50
N CYS A 149 8.56 -8.82 6.83
CA CYS A 149 9.67 -8.32 6.04
C CYS A 149 10.78 -7.74 6.90
N THR A 150 11.90 -7.54 6.22
CA THR A 150 13.01 -6.70 6.66
C THR A 150 12.97 -5.41 5.85
N LEU A 151 13.05 -4.27 6.54
CA LEU A 151 13.38 -2.99 5.91
C LEU A 151 14.90 -2.94 5.76
N LEU A 152 15.37 -3.11 4.52
CA LEU A 152 16.78 -2.98 4.18
C LEU A 152 17.11 -1.51 4.01
N TYR A 153 18.26 -1.06 4.51
CA TYR A 153 18.69 0.33 4.35
C TYR A 153 20.00 0.44 3.57
N ASP A 154 19.92 0.98 2.36
CA ASP A 154 21.12 1.28 1.58
C ASP A 154 21.72 2.62 2.04
N THR A 155 22.89 2.55 2.66
CA THR A 155 23.63 3.71 3.17
C THR A 155 24.22 4.58 2.07
N ASN A 156 24.35 4.09 0.83
CA ASN A 156 24.85 4.89 -0.29
C ASN A 156 23.76 5.81 -0.84
N SER A 157 22.56 5.25 -1.07
CA SER A 157 21.43 6.03 -1.59
C SER A 157 20.57 6.68 -0.51
N ASN A 158 20.77 6.32 0.77
CA ASN A 158 19.92 6.71 1.90
C ASN A 158 18.44 6.38 1.65
N LYS A 159 18.16 5.22 1.07
CA LYS A 159 16.80 4.80 0.71
C LYS A 159 16.52 3.39 1.24
N PRO A 160 15.36 3.17 1.90
CA PRO A 160 14.96 1.85 2.33
C PRO A 160 14.31 1.06 1.19
N SER A 161 14.39 -0.26 1.30
CA SER A 161 13.66 -1.23 0.48
C SER A 161 13.09 -2.35 1.35
N ILE A 162 12.21 -3.17 0.77
CA ILE A 162 11.51 -4.25 1.48
C ILE A 162 12.00 -5.59 0.95
N ALA A 163 12.40 -6.49 1.86
CA ALA A 163 12.64 -7.89 1.56
C ALA A 163 11.75 -8.77 2.44
N PHE A 164 10.89 -9.59 1.84
CA PHE A 164 9.99 -10.48 2.56
C PHE A 164 10.72 -11.72 3.11
N THR A 165 10.34 -12.16 4.31
CA THR A 165 11.03 -13.25 5.03
C THR A 165 10.11 -14.44 5.27
N SER A 166 8.88 -14.20 5.72
CA SER A 166 7.89 -15.24 6.05
C SER A 166 6.47 -14.67 5.96
N GLU A 167 5.44 -15.52 6.06
CA GLU A 167 4.03 -15.10 6.03
C GLU A 167 3.71 -14.22 4.80
N GLN A 168 4.33 -14.59 3.68
CA GLN A 168 4.36 -13.77 2.47
C GLN A 168 3.07 -13.98 1.68
N SER A 169 2.50 -12.89 1.17
CA SER A 169 1.29 -12.88 0.36
C SER A 169 1.59 -12.29 -1.01
N THR A 170 1.10 -12.94 -2.06
CA THR A 170 1.10 -12.42 -3.43
C THR A 170 -0.12 -11.54 -3.73
N SER A 171 -0.83 -11.09 -2.69
CA SER A 171 -1.98 -10.21 -2.80
C SER A 171 -2.09 -9.22 -1.65
N ILE A 172 -2.67 -8.06 -1.94
CA ILE A 172 -3.11 -7.08 -0.96
C ILE A 172 -4.61 -6.85 -1.13
N THR A 173 -5.32 -6.85 -0.02
CA THR A 173 -6.75 -6.57 0.07
C THR A 173 -6.96 -5.22 0.73
N LEU A 174 -7.66 -4.29 0.07
CA LEU A 174 -8.32 -3.17 0.73
C LEU A 174 -9.71 -3.60 1.20
N SER A 175 -10.02 -3.35 2.47
CA SER A 175 -11.31 -3.68 3.08
C SER A 175 -11.84 -2.50 3.90
N GLY A 176 -13.16 -2.41 4.05
CA GLY A 176 -13.84 -1.31 4.73
C GLY A 176 -14.91 -0.68 3.85
N THR A 177 -15.32 0.55 4.17
CA THR A 177 -16.33 1.27 3.39
C THR A 177 -15.70 1.85 2.11
N ILE A 178 -16.02 1.25 0.96
CA ILE A 178 -15.55 1.72 -0.35
C ILE A 178 -16.72 2.30 -1.14
N THR A 179 -16.70 3.61 -1.35
CA THR A 179 -17.75 4.38 -2.03
C THR A 179 -17.39 4.67 -3.47
N ALA A 180 -18.42 4.75 -4.32
CA ALA A 180 -18.25 5.15 -5.72
C ALA A 180 -17.61 6.55 -5.83
N ASN A 181 -16.87 6.78 -6.92
CA ASN A 181 -16.23 8.05 -7.28
C ASN A 181 -15.21 8.58 -6.26
N THR A 182 -14.73 7.72 -5.36
CA THR A 182 -13.73 8.08 -4.35
C THR A 182 -12.40 7.44 -4.70
N ALA A 183 -11.29 8.16 -4.53
CA ALA A 183 -9.96 7.60 -4.75
C ALA A 183 -9.52 6.77 -3.55
N TYR A 184 -8.89 5.61 -3.80
CA TYR A 184 -8.28 4.76 -2.79
C TYR A 184 -6.86 4.41 -3.20
N TYR A 185 -5.98 4.22 -2.21
CA TYR A 185 -4.56 4.01 -2.40
C TYR A 185 -4.11 2.75 -1.68
N ILE A 186 -3.52 1.81 -2.42
CA ILE A 186 -2.96 0.57 -1.87
C ILE A 186 -1.45 0.77 -1.68
N ALA A 187 -0.95 0.63 -0.46
CA ALA A 187 0.50 0.65 -0.22
C ALA A 187 1.12 -0.66 -0.73
N VAL A 188 2.12 -0.56 -1.60
CA VAL A 188 2.79 -1.71 -2.25
C VAL A 188 4.31 -1.61 -2.11
N PRO A 189 5.04 -2.73 -2.03
CA PRO A 189 6.50 -2.71 -2.08
C PRO A 189 6.97 -2.31 -3.49
N ALA A 190 8.25 -1.97 -3.62
CA ALA A 190 8.87 -1.87 -4.94
C ALA A 190 9.00 -3.29 -5.53
N VAL A 191 8.32 -3.55 -6.64
CA VAL A 191 8.27 -4.88 -7.29
C VAL A 191 7.76 -4.74 -8.71
N THR A 192 8.21 -5.61 -9.61
CA THR A 192 7.61 -5.80 -10.94
C THR A 192 6.71 -7.01 -10.92
N LEU A 193 5.43 -6.84 -11.24
CA LEU A 193 4.50 -7.96 -11.41
C LEU A 193 4.46 -8.38 -12.87
N SER A 194 4.58 -9.67 -13.13
CA SER A 194 4.47 -10.24 -14.47
C SER A 194 3.09 -10.01 -15.08
N ALA A 195 3.02 -10.07 -16.42
CA ALA A 195 1.75 -10.14 -17.13
C ALA A 195 0.86 -11.24 -16.54
N GLY A 196 -0.44 -10.96 -16.40
CA GLY A 196 -1.39 -11.81 -15.68
C GLY A 196 -1.71 -11.33 -14.26
N TRP A 197 -1.03 -10.29 -13.75
CA TRP A 197 -1.44 -9.63 -12.50
C TRP A 197 -2.87 -9.13 -12.62
N SER A 198 -3.58 -9.00 -11.50
CA SER A 198 -4.98 -8.60 -11.52
C SER A 198 -5.35 -7.64 -10.41
N ILE A 199 -6.39 -6.84 -10.68
CA ILE A 199 -7.09 -6.07 -9.66
C ILE A 199 -8.58 -6.39 -9.73
N SER A 200 -9.17 -6.73 -8.60
CA SER A 200 -10.57 -7.13 -8.49
C SER A 200 -11.33 -6.29 -7.49
N PHE A 201 -12.63 -6.10 -7.76
CA PHE A 201 -13.56 -5.32 -6.95
C PHE A 201 -14.74 -6.22 -6.62
N THR A 202 -14.94 -6.52 -5.33
CA THR A 202 -16.13 -7.23 -4.85
C THR A 202 -17.17 -6.19 -4.50
N ASP A 203 -18.31 -6.19 -5.18
CA ASP A 203 -19.36 -5.21 -4.90
C ASP A 203 -20.15 -5.54 -3.63
N THR A 204 -21.29 -4.87 -3.43
CA THR A 204 -22.17 -5.08 -2.27
C THR A 204 -23.10 -6.28 -2.39
N THR A 205 -23.28 -6.87 -3.58
CA THR A 205 -23.99 -8.14 -3.78
C THR A 205 -23.04 -9.34 -3.65
N GLY A 206 -21.74 -9.08 -3.74
CA GLY A 206 -20.67 -10.07 -3.67
C GLY A 206 -20.06 -10.38 -5.03
N ASP A 207 -20.60 -9.82 -6.11
CA ASP A 207 -20.10 -10.04 -7.46
C ASP A 207 -18.72 -9.42 -7.64
N VAL A 208 -17.85 -10.10 -8.40
CA VAL A 208 -16.45 -9.73 -8.51
C VAL A 208 -16.14 -9.28 -9.93
N TYR A 209 -15.69 -8.03 -10.06
CA TYR A 209 -15.23 -7.43 -11.31
C TYR A 209 -13.71 -7.40 -11.33
N THR A 210 -13.08 -8.08 -12.28
CA THR A 210 -11.61 -8.25 -12.31
C THR A 210 -11.00 -7.71 -13.61
N ARG A 211 -9.98 -6.87 -13.49
CA ARG A 211 -9.11 -6.49 -14.61
C ARG A 211 -7.79 -7.24 -14.50
N THR A 212 -7.37 -7.86 -15.59
CA THR A 212 -6.08 -8.55 -15.69
C THR A 212 -5.13 -7.75 -16.57
N GLY A 213 -3.90 -7.51 -16.11
CA GLY A 213 -2.87 -6.85 -16.89
C GLY A 213 -2.29 -7.78 -17.95
N SER A 214 -2.30 -7.34 -19.21
CA SER A 214 -1.70 -8.09 -20.33
C SER A 214 -0.18 -7.90 -20.46
N LYS A 215 0.38 -6.96 -19.70
CA LYS A 215 1.81 -6.65 -19.62
C LYS A 215 2.24 -6.58 -18.17
N GLU A 216 3.55 -6.67 -17.95
CA GLU A 216 4.13 -6.39 -16.64
C GLU A 216 3.83 -4.97 -16.15
N ILE A 217 3.86 -4.77 -14.83
CA ILE A 217 3.74 -3.46 -14.19
C ILE A 217 4.80 -3.35 -13.09
N GLU A 218 5.54 -2.24 -13.11
CA GLU A 218 6.59 -1.96 -12.13
C GLU A 218 6.07 -0.96 -11.09
N PHE A 219 6.09 -1.33 -9.80
CA PHE A 219 5.86 -0.44 -8.68
C PHE A 219 7.19 0.02 -8.08
N LYS A 220 7.29 1.32 -7.75
CA LYS A 220 8.48 1.93 -7.13
C LYS A 220 8.14 2.56 -5.79
N ARG A 221 9.09 2.53 -4.86
CA ARG A 221 9.01 3.30 -3.61
C ARG A 221 8.75 4.78 -3.88
N ASN A 222 8.03 5.45 -2.99
CA ASN A 222 7.76 6.89 -3.06
C ASN A 222 7.12 7.35 -4.39
N THR A 223 6.37 6.48 -5.08
CA THR A 223 5.65 6.82 -6.31
C THR A 223 4.18 6.47 -6.21
N ILE A 224 3.36 7.08 -7.07
CA ILE A 224 1.94 6.75 -7.22
C ILE A 224 1.71 6.25 -8.64
N ILE A 225 1.21 5.02 -8.76
CA ILE A 225 0.75 4.47 -10.03
C ILE A 225 -0.77 4.54 -10.06
N ASN A 226 -1.30 5.34 -10.99
CA ASN A 226 -2.73 5.47 -11.17
C ASN A 226 -3.25 4.41 -12.14
N LEU A 227 -4.02 3.45 -11.63
CA LEU A 227 -4.68 2.42 -12.42
C LEU A 227 -6.01 2.89 -13.03
N GLY A 228 -6.45 4.11 -12.71
CA GLY A 228 -7.60 4.75 -13.31
C GLY A 228 -8.93 4.42 -12.63
N GLU A 229 -9.99 4.59 -13.40
CA GLU A 229 -11.37 4.45 -12.97
C GLU A 229 -11.93 3.09 -13.38
N PHE A 230 -12.82 2.52 -12.56
CA PHE A 230 -13.38 1.18 -12.76
C PHE A 230 -14.90 1.23 -12.71
N SER A 231 -15.55 1.04 -13.87
CA SER A 231 -17.01 0.98 -14.01
C SER A 231 -17.45 -0.45 -14.33
N ARG A 232 -18.62 -0.88 -13.88
CA ARG A 232 -19.21 -2.18 -14.23
C ARG A 232 -19.38 -2.39 -15.74
N THR A 233 -19.40 -1.30 -16.51
CA THR A 233 -19.51 -1.28 -17.97
C THR A 233 -18.15 -1.25 -18.69
N ASP A 234 -17.04 -1.34 -17.96
CA ASP A 234 -15.71 -1.45 -18.56
C ASP A 234 -15.54 -2.85 -19.17
N ASN A 235 -15.39 -2.90 -20.49
CA ASN A 235 -15.19 -4.16 -21.23
C ASN A 235 -13.89 -4.89 -20.84
N ASN A 236 -12.96 -4.22 -20.16
CA ASN A 236 -11.75 -4.83 -19.62
C ASN A 236 -11.96 -5.48 -18.24
N LEU A 237 -13.15 -5.35 -17.64
CA LEU A 237 -13.52 -6.03 -16.41
C LEU A 237 -14.28 -7.32 -16.72
N LYS A 238 -13.70 -8.45 -16.31
CA LYS A 238 -14.39 -9.72 -16.29
C LYS A 238 -15.27 -9.81 -15.04
N LEU A 239 -16.57 -10.01 -15.23
CA LEU A 239 -17.54 -10.26 -14.17
C LEU A 239 -17.53 -11.74 -13.77
N THR A 240 -17.43 -12.01 -12.47
CA THR A 240 -17.69 -13.31 -11.85
C THR A 240 -18.87 -13.14 -10.91
N LEU A 241 -19.99 -13.77 -11.25
CA LEU A 241 -21.22 -13.70 -10.47
C LEU A 241 -21.16 -14.63 -9.26
N THR A 242 -21.67 -14.17 -8.13
CA THR A 242 -21.89 -15.03 -6.96
C THR A 242 -23.06 -15.99 -7.18
N GLN A 243 -24.09 -15.54 -7.89
CA GLN A 243 -25.30 -16.30 -8.19
C GLN A 243 -25.86 -15.83 -9.55
N ASN A 244 -26.43 -16.75 -10.33
CA ASN A 244 -27.16 -16.43 -11.56
C ASN A 244 -28.59 -16.94 -11.42
N GLY A 245 -29.49 -16.10 -10.88
CA GLY A 245 -30.80 -16.53 -10.42
C GLY A 245 -30.69 -17.45 -9.19
N ASN A 246 -31.31 -18.63 -9.23
CA ASN A 246 -31.24 -19.64 -8.17
C ASN A 246 -30.02 -20.58 -8.27
N VAL A 247 -29.10 -20.33 -9.20
CA VAL A 247 -27.92 -21.17 -9.44
C VAL A 247 -26.69 -20.57 -8.77
N SER A 248 -26.11 -21.29 -7.81
CA SER A 248 -24.88 -20.91 -7.11
C SER A 248 -23.66 -20.92 -8.07
N ALA A 249 -22.64 -20.09 -7.80
CA ALA A 249 -21.46 -19.94 -8.65
C ALA A 249 -20.77 -21.26 -9.03
N ASP A 250 -20.71 -22.24 -8.12
CA ASP A 250 -20.12 -23.58 -8.34
C ASP A 250 -20.90 -24.44 -9.36
N LYS A 251 -22.11 -24.01 -9.73
CA LYS A 251 -23.00 -24.71 -10.67
C LYS A 251 -23.26 -23.94 -11.95
N GLN A 252 -22.64 -22.77 -12.13
CA GLN A 252 -22.77 -21.99 -13.36
C GLN A 252 -21.87 -22.56 -14.45
N VAL A 253 -22.43 -22.79 -15.65
CA VAL A 253 -21.68 -23.25 -16.83
C VAL A 253 -21.33 -22.03 -17.68
N ASP A 254 -20.04 -21.82 -17.96
CA ASP A 254 -19.58 -20.78 -18.90
C ASP A 254 -19.98 -21.19 -20.32
N MET A 255 -20.96 -20.48 -20.89
CA MET A 255 -21.44 -20.75 -22.24
C MET A 255 -20.56 -20.11 -23.34
N GLY A 256 -19.48 -19.41 -22.97
CA GLY A 256 -18.62 -18.70 -23.89
C GLY A 256 -19.23 -17.39 -24.43
N VAL A 257 -18.45 -16.67 -25.22
CA VAL A 257 -18.89 -15.42 -25.87
C VAL A 257 -19.63 -15.78 -27.15
N PHE A 258 -20.92 -15.45 -27.26
CA PHE A 258 -21.68 -15.57 -28.51
C PHE A 258 -21.62 -14.27 -29.29
N THR A 259 -21.01 -14.30 -30.47
CA THR A 259 -21.14 -13.23 -31.45
C THR A 259 -22.48 -13.41 -32.17
N ILE A 260 -23.41 -12.47 -32.01
CA ILE A 260 -24.61 -12.42 -32.84
C ILE A 260 -24.23 -11.65 -34.10
N ASP A 261 -23.98 -12.37 -35.19
CA ASP A 261 -23.79 -11.75 -36.50
C ASP A 261 -25.07 -10.96 -36.84
N LYS A 262 -24.93 -9.64 -37.00
CA LYS A 262 -25.98 -8.83 -37.61
C LYS A 262 -26.16 -9.31 -39.04
N LYS A 263 -27.17 -10.15 -39.26
CA LYS A 263 -27.65 -10.49 -40.58
C LYS A 263 -28.12 -9.18 -41.23
N ASN A 264 -27.37 -8.70 -42.23
CA ASN A 264 -27.89 -7.68 -43.14
C ASN A 264 -29.15 -8.29 -43.77
N ILE A 265 -30.29 -7.66 -43.52
CA ILE A 265 -31.52 -7.93 -44.25
C ILE A 265 -31.43 -7.02 -45.47
N ASP A 266 -31.33 -7.64 -46.65
CA ASP A 266 -31.36 -6.99 -47.97
C ASP A 266 -32.66 -6.21 -48.20
#